data_AF-A0A975W4Q4-F1
#
_entry.id   AF-A0A975W4Q4-F1
#
_cell.length_a   1.000
_cell.length_b   1.000
_cell.length_c   1.000
_cell.angle_alpha   90.00
_cell.angle_beta   90.00
_cell.angle_gamma   90.00
#
_symmetry.space_group_name_H-M   'P 1'
#
loop_
_entity.id
_entity.type
_entity.pdbx_description
1 polymer ?
#
loop_
_entity_poly.entity_id
_entity_poly.type
_entity_poly.pdbx_seq_one_letter_code
_entity_poly.pdbx_strand_id
1 'polypeptide(L)'
;MLDRELQRELLISMAEHYPRAWDFHHYLKNVPECDEQKLAANLQYLDEHGLAKSGLLIGVDGHLAFSLPQITAQGMDFLQDDGGLSAILGVVTIRLHDDTIKSLVETKIRESDLPQTEKSRLASAVRALPAEVTKHLTLKLVDIGLAQGHVAMQTILKAVGIS
;
A
#
# COMPACT_ATOMS: atom_id res chain seq x y z
N MET A 1 -1.71 -26.33 -5.48
CA MET A 1 -1.69 -25.75 -6.84
C MET A 1 -0.99 -24.40 -6.82
N LEU A 2 -1.41 -23.45 -5.96
CA LEU A 2 -0.59 -22.25 -5.68
C LEU A 2 0.50 -22.56 -4.65
N ASP A 3 1.66 -21.93 -4.82
CA ASP A 3 2.85 -22.17 -4.02
C ASP A 3 3.65 -20.86 -3.89
N ARG A 4 3.80 -20.37 -2.66
CA ARG A 4 4.43 -19.07 -2.39
C ARG A 4 5.94 -19.09 -2.59
N GLU A 5 6.59 -20.21 -2.33
CA GLU A 5 8.03 -20.35 -2.55
C GLU A 5 8.32 -20.34 -4.05
N LEU A 6 7.54 -21.10 -4.83
CA LEU A 6 7.63 -21.11 -6.28
C LEU A 6 7.34 -19.74 -6.89
N GLN A 7 6.30 -19.04 -6.43
CA GLN A 7 6.00 -17.68 -6.91
C GLN A 7 7.17 -16.72 -6.71
N ARG A 8 7.81 -16.77 -5.54
CA ARG A 8 8.98 -15.95 -5.23
C ARG A 8 10.17 -16.33 -6.12
N GLU A 9 10.42 -17.62 -6.32
CA GLU A 9 11.49 -18.11 -7.20
C GLU A 9 11.29 -17.64 -8.65
N LEU A 10 10.05 -17.73 -9.17
CA LEU A 10 9.70 -17.26 -10.51
C LEU A 10 9.92 -15.75 -10.66
N LEU A 11 9.48 -14.95 -9.68
CA LEU A 11 9.71 -13.50 -9.67
C LEU A 11 11.21 -13.16 -9.65
N ILE A 12 12.00 -13.80 -8.80
CA ILE A 12 13.45 -13.59 -8.74
C ILE A 12 14.11 -13.94 -10.07
N SER A 13 13.76 -15.10 -10.64
CA SER A 13 14.31 -15.54 -11.92
C SER A 13 13.98 -14.56 -13.05
N MET A 14 12.75 -14.03 -13.09
CA MET A 14 12.38 -13.00 -14.05
C MET A 14 13.08 -11.66 -13.80
N ALA A 15 13.30 -11.29 -12.53
CA ALA A 15 14.00 -10.06 -12.16
C ALA A 15 15.47 -10.05 -12.60
N GLU A 16 16.17 -11.18 -12.46
CA GLU A 16 17.57 -11.33 -12.88
C GLU A 16 17.77 -11.16 -14.39
N HIS A 17 16.71 -11.37 -15.18
CA HIS A 17 16.74 -11.26 -16.65
C HIS A 17 16.18 -9.93 -17.17
N TYR A 18 15.62 -9.09 -16.28
CA TYR A 18 15.07 -7.79 -16.65
C TYR A 18 16.14 -6.90 -17.33
N PRO A 19 15.81 -6.16 -18.41
CA PRO A 19 14.48 -5.92 -18.99
C PRO A 19 14.02 -6.98 -20.00
N ARG A 20 14.78 -8.05 -20.22
CA ARG A 20 14.39 -9.12 -21.15
C ARG A 20 13.40 -10.07 -20.48
N ALA A 21 12.61 -10.77 -21.30
CA ALA A 21 11.81 -11.89 -20.81
C ALA A 21 12.73 -13.06 -20.44
N TRP A 22 12.33 -13.85 -19.45
CA TRP A 22 13.12 -14.97 -18.95
C TRP A 22 12.93 -16.21 -19.82
N ASP A 23 14.02 -16.76 -20.35
CA ASP A 23 13.99 -18.02 -21.08
C ASP A 23 13.90 -19.22 -20.12
N PHE A 24 12.67 -19.52 -19.72
CA PHE A 24 12.36 -20.58 -18.75
C PHE A 24 12.34 -21.99 -19.37
N HIS A 25 12.65 -22.16 -20.67
CA HIS A 25 12.70 -23.50 -21.29
C HIS A 25 13.76 -24.41 -20.65
N HIS A 26 14.83 -23.84 -20.10
CA HIS A 26 15.82 -24.59 -19.32
C HIS A 26 15.28 -24.98 -17.92
N TYR A 27 14.41 -24.15 -17.34
CA TYR A 27 13.76 -24.43 -16.07
C TYR A 27 12.79 -25.62 -16.20
N LEU A 28 11.92 -25.61 -17.22
CA LEU A 28 10.98 -26.71 -17.49
C LEU A 28 11.65 -28.08 -17.67
N LYS A 29 12.84 -28.11 -18.27
CA LYS A 29 13.57 -29.38 -18.51
C LYS A 29 14.18 -29.99 -17.26
N ASN A 30 14.42 -29.18 -16.22
CA ASN A 30 15.25 -29.56 -15.08
C ASN A 30 14.49 -29.61 -13.76
N VAL A 31 13.18 -29.32 -13.73
CA VAL A 31 12.36 -29.37 -12.52
C VAL A 31 11.38 -30.56 -12.62
N PRO A 32 11.73 -31.73 -12.04
CA PRO A 32 10.95 -32.97 -12.22
C PRO A 32 9.59 -32.97 -11.51
N GLU A 33 9.41 -32.06 -10.53
CA GLU A 33 8.23 -31.99 -9.65
C GLU A 33 7.30 -30.81 -9.98
N CYS A 34 7.67 -29.95 -10.94
CA CYS A 34 6.82 -28.84 -11.38
C CYS A 34 5.97 -29.33 -12.56
N ASP A 35 4.80 -29.88 -12.24
CA ASP A 35 3.75 -30.12 -13.23
C ASP A 35 3.44 -28.80 -13.96
N GLU A 36 3.35 -28.82 -15.30
CA GLU A 36 3.02 -27.67 -16.14
C GLU A 36 1.76 -26.95 -15.64
N GLN A 37 0.81 -27.68 -15.04
CA GLN A 37 -0.38 -27.11 -14.42
C GLN A 37 -0.06 -26.26 -13.18
N LYS A 38 0.89 -26.70 -12.35
CA LYS A 38 1.34 -25.95 -11.17
C LYS A 38 2.07 -24.68 -11.62
N LEU A 39 2.94 -24.77 -12.64
CA LEU A 39 3.62 -23.60 -13.19
C LEU A 39 2.62 -22.60 -13.77
N ALA A 40 1.71 -23.06 -14.62
CA ALA A 40 0.67 -22.24 -15.23
C ALA A 40 -0.18 -21.53 -14.18
N ALA A 41 -0.64 -22.25 -13.16
CA ALA A 41 -1.43 -21.67 -12.09
C ALA A 41 -0.69 -20.55 -11.34
N ASN A 42 0.60 -20.71 -11.05
CA ASN A 42 1.38 -19.71 -10.33
C ASN A 42 1.75 -18.51 -11.21
N LEU A 43 2.15 -18.73 -12.48
CA LEU A 43 2.40 -17.64 -13.42
C LEU A 43 1.12 -16.84 -13.70
N GLN A 44 0.00 -17.51 -13.93
CA GLN A 44 -1.30 -16.88 -14.12
C GLN A 44 -1.71 -16.06 -12.89
N TYR A 45 -1.52 -16.60 -11.69
CA TYR A 45 -1.82 -15.87 -10.46
C TYR A 45 -0.95 -14.62 -10.30
N LEU A 46 0.35 -14.70 -10.62
CA LEU A 46 1.22 -13.53 -10.60
C LEU A 46 0.79 -12.47 -11.64
N ASP A 47 0.27 -12.90 -12.78
CA ASP A 47 -0.28 -12.03 -13.83
C ASP A 47 -1.56 -11.31 -13.40
N GLU A 48 -2.49 -12.03 -12.77
CA GLU A 48 -3.72 -11.46 -12.22
C GLU A 48 -3.46 -10.40 -11.14
N HIS A 49 -2.35 -10.51 -10.40
CA HIS A 49 -1.90 -9.50 -9.43
C HIS A 49 -0.99 -8.43 -10.03
N GLY A 50 -0.74 -8.49 -11.34
CA GLY A 50 0.09 -7.52 -12.05
C GLY A 50 1.58 -7.61 -11.72
N LEU A 51 2.04 -8.67 -11.05
CA LEU A 51 3.45 -8.85 -10.64
C LEU A 51 4.31 -9.40 -11.78
N ALA A 52 3.73 -10.15 -12.70
CA ALA A 52 4.42 -10.66 -13.88
C ALA A 52 3.50 -10.62 -15.10
N LYS A 53 4.06 -10.83 -16.28
CA LYS A 53 3.33 -11.27 -17.46
C LYS A 53 3.63 -12.75 -17.60
N SER A 54 2.60 -13.58 -17.45
CA SER A 54 2.74 -15.04 -17.40
C SER A 54 3.28 -15.64 -18.69
N GLY A 55 2.98 -14.97 -19.82
CA GLY A 55 3.20 -15.53 -21.15
C GLY A 55 2.33 -16.75 -21.44
N LEU A 56 1.37 -17.08 -20.57
CA LEU A 56 0.51 -18.25 -20.71
C LEU A 56 -0.55 -18.03 -21.79
N LEU A 57 -0.73 -19.04 -22.65
CA LEU A 57 -1.75 -19.10 -23.67
C LEU A 57 -2.52 -20.41 -23.49
N ILE A 58 -3.83 -20.33 -23.37
CA ILE A 58 -4.70 -21.50 -23.23
C ILE A 58 -5.44 -21.72 -24.55
N GLY A 59 -5.15 -22.84 -25.20
CA GLY A 59 -5.83 -23.27 -26.42
C GLY A 59 -7.30 -23.61 -26.18
N VAL A 60 -8.09 -23.59 -27.26
CA VAL A 60 -9.54 -23.91 -27.21
C VAL A 60 -9.78 -25.38 -26.81
N ASP A 61 -8.80 -26.23 -27.03
CA ASP A 61 -8.72 -27.64 -26.65
C ASP A 61 -8.20 -27.85 -25.21
N GLY A 62 -7.87 -26.78 -24.50
CA GLY A 62 -7.33 -26.83 -23.14
C GLY A 62 -5.82 -27.08 -23.08
N HIS A 63 -5.11 -27.12 -24.21
CA HIS A 63 -3.66 -27.23 -24.21
C HIS A 63 -3.00 -25.92 -23.74
N LEU A 64 -2.01 -26.05 -22.85
CA LEU A 64 -1.22 -24.93 -22.36
C LEU A 64 -0.05 -24.69 -23.31
N ALA A 65 0.10 -23.45 -23.74
CA ALA A 65 1.27 -22.97 -24.44
C ALA A 65 1.89 -21.82 -23.64
N PHE A 66 3.22 -21.77 -23.59
CA PHE A 66 3.93 -20.76 -22.83
C PHE A 66 4.83 -19.96 -23.75
N SER A 67 4.66 -18.64 -23.72
CA SER A 67 5.66 -17.68 -24.18
C SER A 67 6.57 -17.28 -23.02
N LEU A 68 7.60 -16.48 -23.29
CA LEU A 68 8.58 -16.11 -22.28
C LEU A 68 7.95 -15.16 -21.24
N PRO A 69 7.93 -15.53 -19.94
CA PRO A 69 7.38 -14.68 -18.89
C PRO A 69 8.31 -13.51 -18.59
N GLN A 70 7.75 -12.43 -18.07
CA GLN A 70 8.49 -11.22 -17.74
C GLN A 70 7.95 -10.56 -16.48
N ILE A 71 8.82 -10.11 -15.57
CA ILE A 71 8.41 -9.38 -14.38
C ILE A 71 7.93 -7.95 -14.74
N THR A 72 6.95 -7.44 -14.01
CA THR A 72 6.48 -6.05 -14.16
C THR A 72 7.21 -5.11 -13.20
N ALA A 73 7.03 -3.79 -13.34
CA ALA A 73 7.52 -2.83 -12.34
C ALA A 73 6.93 -3.11 -10.95
N GLN A 74 5.65 -3.49 -10.87
CA GLN A 74 5.00 -3.85 -9.62
C GLN A 74 5.59 -5.14 -9.01
N GLY A 75 5.95 -6.12 -9.83
CA GLY A 75 6.65 -7.32 -9.38
C GLY A 75 8.06 -7.02 -8.87
N MET A 76 8.78 -6.11 -9.53
CA MET A 76 10.09 -5.64 -9.07
C MET A 76 9.96 -4.93 -7.72
N ASP A 77 9.01 -4.00 -7.58
CA ASP A 77 8.73 -3.30 -6.32
C ASP A 77 8.33 -4.28 -5.21
N PHE A 78 7.55 -5.33 -5.53
CA PHE A 78 7.15 -6.37 -4.58
C PHE A 78 8.33 -7.17 -4.02
N LEU A 79 9.42 -7.31 -4.77
CA LEU A 79 10.63 -8.00 -4.31
C LEU A 79 11.51 -7.11 -3.40
N GLN A 80 11.24 -5.81 -3.31
CA GLN A 80 12.02 -4.89 -2.48
C GLN A 80 11.45 -4.81 -1.05
N ASP A 81 12.34 -4.88 -0.06
CA ASP A 81 11.96 -4.83 1.36
C ASP A 81 11.45 -3.44 1.80
N ASP A 82 11.55 -2.41 0.94
CA ASP A 82 11.11 -1.04 1.19
C ASP A 82 9.79 -0.65 0.47
N GLY A 83 9.13 -1.59 -0.21
CA GLY A 83 7.90 -1.34 -0.98
C GLY A 83 8.12 -0.66 -2.34
N GLY A 84 9.38 -0.46 -2.74
CA GLY A 84 9.79 -0.04 -4.06
C GLY A 84 9.32 1.33 -4.53
N LEU A 85 9.43 1.57 -5.84
CA LEU A 85 9.15 2.88 -6.44
C LEU A 85 7.69 3.30 -6.26
N SER A 86 6.77 2.33 -6.17
CA SER A 86 5.35 2.56 -5.86
C SER A 86 5.12 3.20 -4.49
N ALA A 87 5.94 2.88 -3.48
CA ALA A 87 5.87 3.54 -2.17
C ALA A 87 6.39 4.99 -2.21
N ILE A 88 7.38 5.26 -3.05
CA ILE A 88 7.97 6.59 -3.23
C ILE A 88 7.04 7.51 -4.05
N LEU A 89 6.35 6.97 -5.05
CA LEU A 89 5.46 7.73 -5.94
C LEU A 89 3.99 7.75 -5.48
N GLY A 90 3.59 6.84 -4.59
CA GLY A 90 2.23 6.69 -4.07
C GLY A 90 1.87 7.70 -2.98
N VAL A 91 1.91 9.01 -3.29
CA VAL A 91 1.46 10.04 -2.35
C VAL A 91 -0.06 9.91 -2.12
N VAL A 92 -0.45 9.35 -0.97
CA VAL A 92 -1.86 9.37 -0.53
C VAL A 92 -2.20 10.78 -0.07
N THR A 93 -2.96 11.51 -0.88
CA THR A 93 -3.46 12.84 -0.50
C THR A 93 -4.64 12.69 0.46
N ILE A 94 -4.40 12.82 1.76
CA ILE A 94 -5.47 12.88 2.76
C ILE A 94 -6.15 14.26 2.69
N ARG A 95 -7.41 14.29 2.27
CA ARG A 95 -8.25 15.51 2.27
C ARG A 95 -9.08 15.57 3.54
N LEU A 96 -8.79 16.54 4.38
CA LEU A 96 -9.59 16.85 5.57
C LEU A 96 -10.65 17.88 5.18
N HIS A 97 -11.92 17.56 5.45
CA HIS A 97 -13.02 18.51 5.25
C HIS A 97 -13.11 19.46 6.45
N ASP A 98 -13.30 20.75 6.20
CA ASP A 98 -13.37 21.77 7.26
C ASP A 98 -14.41 21.45 8.33
N ASP A 99 -15.58 20.95 7.92
CA ASP A 99 -16.66 20.58 8.84
C ASP A 99 -16.26 19.43 9.77
N THR A 100 -15.48 18.47 9.27
CA THR A 100 -14.95 17.38 10.09
C THR A 100 -14.00 17.91 11.15
N ILE A 101 -13.12 18.84 10.79
CA ILE A 101 -12.20 19.46 11.75
C ILE A 101 -12.97 20.27 12.80
N LYS A 102 -13.93 21.10 12.39
CA LYS A 102 -14.75 21.89 13.31
C LYS A 102 -15.48 21.00 14.31
N SER A 103 -16.06 19.89 13.84
CA SER A 103 -16.73 18.90 14.70
C SER A 103 -15.79 18.24 15.72
N LEU A 104 -14.57 17.89 15.31
CA LEU A 104 -13.55 17.33 16.21
C LEU A 104 -13.13 18.33 17.29
N VAL A 105 -12.88 19.59 16.91
CA VAL A 105 -12.51 20.65 17.85
C VAL A 105 -13.66 20.94 18.82
N GLU A 106 -14.91 20.99 18.34
CA GLU A 106 -16.09 21.17 19.19
C GLU A 106 -16.26 20.04 20.21
N THR A 107 -15.98 18.80 19.80
CA THR A 107 -16.03 17.64 20.68
C THR A 107 -15.02 17.80 21.83
N LYS A 108 -13.78 18.22 21.53
CA LYS A 108 -12.79 18.51 22.59
C LYS A 108 -13.13 19.71 23.45
N ILE A 109 -13.74 20.76 22.90
CA ILE A 109 -14.24 21.88 23.71
C ILE A 109 -15.29 21.40 24.71
N ARG A 110 -16.19 20.50 24.29
CA ARG A 110 -17.25 19.97 25.15
C ARG A 110 -16.71 19.11 26.30
N GLU A 111 -15.68 18.32 26.00
CA GLU A 111 -14.98 17.45 26.96
C GLU A 111 -14.04 18.20 27.92
N SER A 112 -13.71 19.47 27.64
CA SER A 112 -12.85 20.27 28.51
C SER A 112 -13.50 20.60 29.86
N ASP A 113 -12.70 20.98 30.86
CA ASP A 113 -13.20 21.40 32.19
C ASP A 113 -13.68 22.87 32.22
N LEU A 114 -13.90 23.49 31.06
CA LEU A 114 -14.34 24.89 30.98
C LEU A 114 -15.78 25.10 31.48
N PRO A 115 -16.12 26.28 32.03
CA PRO A 115 -17.50 26.64 32.34
C PRO A 115 -18.41 26.54 31.11
N GLN A 116 -19.67 26.15 31.31
CA GLN A 116 -20.63 25.91 30.21
C GLN A 116 -20.84 27.14 29.30
N THR A 117 -20.76 28.34 29.87
CA THR A 117 -20.85 29.62 29.16
C THR A 117 -19.66 29.82 28.21
N GLU A 118 -18.46 29.47 28.64
CA GLU A 118 -17.23 29.58 27.84
C GLU A 118 -17.17 28.51 26.75
N LYS A 119 -17.61 27.27 27.06
CA LYS A 119 -17.73 26.19 26.08
C LYS A 119 -18.63 26.59 24.91
N SER A 120 -19.81 27.14 25.20
CA SER A 120 -20.76 27.58 24.17
C SER A 120 -20.19 28.71 23.30
N ARG A 121 -19.50 29.67 23.92
CA ARG A 121 -18.86 30.79 23.21
C ARG A 121 -17.75 30.29 22.29
N LEU A 122 -16.90 29.38 22.78
CA LEU A 122 -15.77 28.84 22.04
C LEU A 122 -16.22 27.94 20.87
N ALA A 123 -17.21 27.08 21.10
CA ALA A 123 -17.80 26.26 20.03
C ALA A 123 -18.41 27.12 18.91
N SER A 124 -19.12 28.19 19.28
CA SER A 124 -19.70 29.13 18.30
C SER A 124 -18.63 29.86 17.49
N ALA A 125 -17.52 30.26 18.14
CA ALA A 125 -16.39 30.88 17.47
C ALA A 125 -15.73 29.91 16.46
N VAL A 126 -15.56 28.64 16.81
CA VAL A 126 -14.98 27.61 15.92
C VAL A 126 -15.85 27.36 14.68
N ARG A 127 -17.17 27.33 14.81
CA ARG A 127 -18.08 27.18 13.66
C ARG A 127 -17.96 28.32 12.66
N ALA A 128 -17.85 29.54 13.19
CA ALA A 128 -17.77 30.76 12.41
C ALA A 128 -16.40 30.99 11.74
N LEU A 129 -15.40 30.13 11.99
CA LEU A 129 -14.08 30.28 11.38
C LEU A 129 -14.14 30.12 9.85
N PRO A 130 -13.48 31.02 9.10
CA PRO A 130 -13.23 30.83 7.68
C PRO A 130 -12.39 29.56 7.42
N ALA A 131 -12.50 29.02 6.20
CA ALA A 131 -11.74 27.86 5.75
C ALA A 131 -10.22 28.02 5.98
N GLU A 132 -9.66 29.18 5.58
CA GLU A 132 -8.22 29.45 5.71
C GLU A 132 -7.75 29.43 7.17
N VAL A 133 -8.56 29.97 8.08
CA VAL A 133 -8.25 29.97 9.52
C VAL A 133 -8.41 28.57 10.12
N THR A 134 -9.40 27.80 9.65
CA THR A 134 -9.62 26.40 10.04
C THR A 134 -8.41 25.54 9.64
N LYS A 135 -7.88 25.73 8.44
CA LYS A 135 -6.66 25.06 7.95
C LYS A 135 -5.46 25.35 8.84
N HIS A 136 -5.18 26.63 9.11
CA HIS A 136 -4.07 27.01 9.99
C HIS A 136 -4.22 26.48 11.43
N LEU A 137 -5.43 26.54 11.97
CA LEU A 137 -5.73 25.97 13.29
C LEU A 137 -5.49 24.46 13.32
N THR A 138 -5.94 23.74 12.27
CA THR A 138 -5.76 22.29 12.15
C THR A 138 -4.29 21.91 12.15
N LEU A 139 -3.47 22.57 11.32
CA LEU A 139 -2.04 22.31 11.26
C LEU A 139 -1.37 22.52 12.62
N LYS A 140 -1.68 23.65 13.28
CA LYS A 140 -1.11 23.96 14.60
C LYS A 140 -1.54 22.97 15.68
N LEU A 141 -2.78 22.49 15.66
CA LEU A 141 -3.26 21.47 16.60
C LEU A 141 -2.57 20.13 16.36
N VAL A 142 -2.34 19.75 15.10
CA VAL A 142 -1.57 18.55 14.75
C VAL A 142 -0.13 18.69 15.27
N ASP A 143 0.54 19.82 15.01
CA ASP A 143 1.90 20.07 15.49
C ASP A 143 2.01 19.94 17.01
N ILE A 144 1.08 20.55 17.75
CA ILE A 144 1.05 20.48 19.22
C ILE A 144 0.78 19.04 19.69
N GLY A 145 -0.19 18.35 19.07
CA GLY A 145 -0.52 16.97 19.40
C GLY A 145 0.63 16.00 19.18
N LEU A 146 1.39 16.19 18.10
CA LEU A 146 2.60 15.41 17.81
C LEU A 146 3.75 15.77 18.77
N ALA A 147 3.92 17.05 19.13
CA ALA A 147 4.98 17.50 20.03
C ALA A 147 4.77 17.07 21.50
N GLN A 148 3.52 16.93 21.96
CA GLN A 148 3.21 16.61 23.36
C GLN A 148 3.04 15.10 23.63
N GLY A 149 3.04 14.25 22.61
CA GLY A 149 2.73 12.83 22.75
C GLY A 149 3.95 11.92 22.78
N HIS A 150 4.40 11.48 23.96
CA HIS A 150 5.23 10.26 24.06
C HIS A 150 4.49 9.05 23.43
N VAL A 151 3.17 9.03 23.52
CA VAL A 151 2.26 8.08 22.87
C VAL A 151 2.23 8.25 21.35
N ALA A 152 2.37 9.48 20.83
CA ALA A 152 2.41 9.73 19.39
C ALA A 152 3.65 9.06 18.78
N MET A 153 4.82 9.21 19.40
CA MET A 153 6.04 8.51 18.98
C MET A 153 5.90 6.99 19.04
N GLN A 154 5.32 6.43 20.10
CA GLN A 154 5.08 4.98 20.16
C GLN A 154 4.07 4.49 19.10
N THR A 155 3.08 5.31 18.78
CA THR A 155 2.10 5.00 17.72
C THR A 155 2.76 5.07 16.34
N ILE A 156 3.63 6.04 16.11
CA ILE A 156 4.44 6.15 14.88
C ILE A 156 5.36 4.93 14.74
N LEU A 157 6.08 4.57 15.81
CA LEU A 157 6.96 3.39 15.83
C LEU A 157 6.21 2.11 15.45
N LYS A 158 5.03 1.88 16.03
CA LYS A 158 4.15 0.75 15.66
C LYS A 158 3.66 0.83 14.22
N ALA A 159 3.27 2.01 13.75
CA ALA A 159 2.76 2.19 12.39
C ALA A 159 3.84 1.98 11.32
N VAL A 160 5.10 2.29 11.64
CA VAL A 160 6.27 2.09 10.76
C VAL A 160 6.90 0.70 10.94
N GLY A 161 6.37 -0.13 11.85
CA GLY A 161 6.88 -1.50 12.10
C GLY A 161 8.20 -1.57 12.86
N ILE A 162 8.60 -0.47 13.51
CA ILE A 162 9.78 -0.40 14.38
C ILE A 162 9.30 -0.60 15.82
N SER A 163 9.06 -1.83 16.21
CA SER A 163 8.67 -2.19 17.59
C SER A 163 9.43 -3.41 18.06
#